data_AF-A0A2S7K3G0-F1
#
_entry.id   AF-A0A2S7K3G0-F1
#
_cell.length_a   1.000
_cell.length_b   1.000
_cell.length_c   1.000
_cell.angle_alpha   90.00
_cell.angle_beta   90.00
_cell.angle_gamma   90.00
#
_symmetry.space_group_name_H-M   'P 1'
#
loop_
_entity.id
_entity.type
_entity.pdbx_description
1 polymer ?
#
loop_
_entity_poly.entity_id
_entity_poly.type
_entity_poly.pdbx_seq_one_letter_code
_entity_poly.pdbx_strand_id
1 'polypeptide(L)' 'MFEEPRDVSLLAEIKDHLDAHGFGSAIIEDHVAIGLSNSALSPGGRTENIVRVKSLDEARCAVGCCGVKDAR' A
#
# COMPACT_ATOMS: atom_id res chain seq x y z
N MET A 1 15.69 -28.78 -5.56
CA MET A 1 15.08 -27.47 -5.87
C MET A 1 14.99 -26.74 -4.54
N PHE A 2 15.86 -25.77 -4.31
CA PHE A 2 15.76 -24.91 -3.13
C PHE A 2 14.81 -23.79 -3.52
N GLU A 3 13.64 -23.73 -2.88
CA GLU A 3 12.77 -22.57 -3.00
C GLU A 3 13.52 -21.38 -2.40
N GLU A 4 13.80 -20.36 -3.22
CA GLU A 4 14.36 -19.11 -2.72
C GLU A 4 13.44 -18.58 -1.61
N PRO A 5 13.99 -18.06 -0.49
CA PRO A 5 13.17 -17.50 0.56
C PRO A 5 12.36 -16.35 -0.05
N ARG A 6 11.06 -16.60 -0.25
CA ARG A 6 10.08 -15.59 -0.70
C ARG A 6 10.32 -14.36 0.17
N ASP A 7 10.57 -13.22 -0.49
CA ASP A 7 11.20 -12.03 0.06
C ASP A 7 10.32 -11.37 1.15
N VAL A 8 10.28 -11.97 2.34
CA VAL A 8 9.54 -11.47 3.52
C VAL A 8 10.06 -10.08 3.89
N SER A 9 11.34 -9.80 3.58
CA SER A 9 11.98 -8.50 3.79
C SER A 9 11.31 -7.41 2.96
N LEU A 10 10.95 -7.67 1.70
CA LEU A 10 10.25 -6.70 0.85
C LEU A 10 8.84 -6.37 1.37
N LEU A 11 8.06 -7.39 1.77
CA LEU A 11 6.71 -7.16 2.30
C LEU A 11 6.74 -6.40 3.63
N ALA A 12 7.75 -6.67 4.46
CA ALA A 12 7.99 -5.92 5.68
C ALA A 12 8.35 -4.45 5.39
N GLU A 13 9.21 -4.19 4.41
CA GLU A 13 9.57 -2.82 4.00
C GLU A 13 8.36 -2.04 3.47
N ILE A 14 7.50 -2.68 2.69
CA ILE A 14 6.24 -2.09 2.22
C ILE A 14 5.34 -1.74 3.41
N LYS A 15 5.20 -2.66 4.37
CA LYS A 15 4.40 -2.43 5.58
C LYS A 15 4.95 -1.28 6.41
N ASP A 16 6.25 -1.26 6.67
CA ASP A 16 6.90 -0.19 7.44
C ASP A 16 6.71 1.17 6.77
N HIS A 17 6.79 1.22 5.43
CA HIS A 17 6.49 2.44 4.68
C HIS A 17 5.05 2.90 4.90
N LEU A 18 4.07 2.00 4.82
CA LEU A 18 2.65 2.32 5.00
C LEU A 18 2.31 2.74 6.44
N ASP A 19 2.91 2.06 7.42
CA ASP A 19 2.76 2.37 8.83
C ASP A 19 3.36 3.76 9.15
N ALA A 20 4.49 4.12 8.55
CA ALA A 20 5.07 5.45 8.65
C ALA A 20 4.17 6.55 8.05
N HIS A 21 3.32 6.21 7.07
CA HIS A 21 2.32 7.12 6.50
C HIS A 21 0.98 7.10 7.25
N GLY A 22 0.85 6.28 8.30
CA GLY A 22 -0.36 6.16 9.10
C GLY A 22 -1.50 5.39 8.44
N PHE A 23 -1.21 4.57 7.43
CA PHE A 23 -2.21 3.72 6.78
C PHE A 23 -2.36 2.37 7.49
N GLY A 24 -3.60 1.93 7.67
CA GLY A 24 -3.88 0.57 8.12
C GLY A 24 -3.45 -0.44 7.06
N SER A 25 -2.47 -1.30 7.39
CA SER A 25 -1.90 -2.27 6.46
C SER A 25 -1.69 -3.65 7.09
N ALA A 26 -1.82 -4.72 6.30
CA ALA A 26 -1.57 -6.10 6.72
C ALA A 26 -0.83 -6.89 5.64
N ILE A 27 0.20 -7.66 6.03
CA ILE A 27 0.88 -8.59 5.13
C ILE A 27 0.02 -9.86 5.01
N ILE A 28 -0.33 -10.24 3.79
CA ILE A 28 -1.13 -11.43 3.47
C ILE A 28 -0.36 -12.24 2.44
N GLU A 29 0.21 -13.36 2.89
CA GLU A 29 0.97 -14.32 2.07
C GLU A 29 2.06 -13.69 1.19
N ASP A 30 1.69 -13.19 0.02
CA ASP A 30 2.55 -12.67 -1.05
C ASP A 30 2.37 -11.17 -1.33
N HIS A 31 1.54 -10.45 -0.58
CA HIS A 31 1.26 -9.03 -0.79
C HIS A 31 0.92 -8.29 0.51
N VAL A 32 0.88 -6.96 0.46
CA VAL A 32 0.37 -6.11 1.53
C VAL A 32 -1.00 -5.57 1.15
N ALA A 33 -1.99 -5.76 2.01
CA ALA A 33 -3.32 -5.18 1.89
C ALA A 33 -3.36 -3.84 2.63
N ILE A 34 -3.82 -2.79 1.95
CA ILE A 34 -3.92 -1.41 2.46
C ILE A 34 -5.40 -1.06 2.58
N GLY A 35 -5.85 -0.67 3.77
CA GLY A 35 -7.17 -0.09 3.97
C GLY A 35 -7.17 1.40 3.64
N LEU A 36 -7.77 1.77 2.51
CA LEU A 36 -7.96 3.16 2.10
C LEU A 36 -9.38 3.59 2.43
N SER A 37 -9.52 4.46 3.43
CA SER A 37 -10.78 5.13 3.73
C SER A 37 -10.83 6.46 2.99
N ASN A 38 -11.71 6.60 2.00
CA ASN A 38 -11.97 7.91 1.41
C ASN A 38 -13.07 8.60 2.22
N SER A 39 -12.70 9.63 2.96
CA SER A 39 -13.63 10.51 3.68
C SER A 39 -14.06 11.70 2.83
N ALA A 40 -14.05 11.57 1.50
CA ALA A 40 -14.63 12.57 0.63
C ALA A 40 -16.10 12.77 1.01
N LEU A 41 -16.50 14.04 1.13
CA LEU A 41 -17.88 14.50 1.29
C LEU A 41 -18.73 14.23 0.02
N SER A 42 -18.43 13.14 -0.69
CA SER A 42 -19.12 12.71 -1.88
C SER A 42 -20.54 12.23 -1.50
N PRO A 43 -21.54 12.39 -2.38
CA PRO A 43 -22.95 12.09 -2.07
C PRO A 43 -23.29 10.62 -1.75
N GLY A 44 -22.28 9.74 -1.60
CA GLY A 44 -22.42 8.30 -1.36
C GLY A 44 -21.93 7.80 0.01
N GLY A 45 -21.40 8.67 0.87
CA GLY A 45 -20.89 8.29 2.20
C GLY A 45 -19.44 7.80 2.22
N ARG A 46 -18.98 7.33 3.38
CA ARG A 46 -17.62 6.78 3.56
C ARG A 46 -17.46 5.49 2.76
N THR A 47 -16.49 5.47 1.86
CA THR A 47 -16.12 4.25 1.12
C THR A 47 -14.77 3.75 1.60
N GLU A 48 -14.74 2.50 2.07
CA GLU A 48 -13.52 1.77 2.40
C GLU A 48 -13.14 0.89 1.21
N ASN A 49 -11.93 1.06 0.69
CA ASN A 49 -11.36 0.25 -0.37
C ASN A 49 -10.13 -0.48 0.15
N ILE A 50 -9.97 -1.75 -0.23
CA ILE A 50 -8.77 -2.53 0.08
C ILE A 50 -7.93 -2.63 -1.18
N VAL A 51 -6.70 -2.13 -1.12
CA VAL A 51 -5.73 -2.21 -2.22
C VAL A 51 -4.68 -3.25 -1.89
N ARG A 52 -4.31 -4.09 -2.85
CA ARG A 52 -3.25 -5.10 -2.70
C ARG A 52 -2.01 -4.60 -3.43
N VAL A 53 -0.88 -4.56 -2.74
CA VAL A 53 0.40 -4.10 -3.30
C VAL A 53 1.49 -5.15 -3.08
N LYS A 54 2.35 -5.32 -4.08
CA LYS A 54 3.46 -6.27 -4.08
C LYS A 54 4.82 -5.58 -4.19
N SER A 55 4.83 -4.26 -4.38
CA SER A 55 6.03 -3.45 -4.49
C SER A 55 5.89 -2.12 -3.76
N LEU A 56 7.03 -1.51 -3.43
CA LEU A 56 7.06 -0.16 -2.84
C LEU A 56 6.52 0.92 -3.77
N ASP A 57 6.68 0.76 -5.09
CA ASP A 57 6.15 1.72 -6.06
C ASP A 57 4.62 1.73 -6.04
N GLU A 58 4.00 0.55 -6.07
CA GLU A 58 2.55 0.39 -5.91
C GLU A 58 2.07 0.94 -4.58
N ALA A 59 2.78 0.64 -3.48
CA ALA A 59 2.46 1.15 -2.15
C ALA A 59 2.49 2.68 -2.10
N ARG A 60 3.54 3.30 -2.65
CA ARG A 60 3.68 4.75 -2.77
C ARG A 60 2.54 5.35 -3.57
N CYS A 61 2.19 4.75 -4.71
CA CYS A 61 1.11 5.26 -5.54
C CYS A 61 -0.26 5.11 -4.86
N ALA A 62 -0.49 4.03 -4.13
CA ALA A 62 -1.72 3.80 -3.37
C ALA A 62 -1.93 4.84 -2.26
N VAL A 63 -0.85 5.31 -1.62
CA VAL A 63 -0.91 6.34 -0.56
C VAL A 63 -0.72 7.77 -1.07
N GLY A 64 -0.62 7.98 -2.38
CA GLY A 64 -0.48 9.31 -2.99
C GLY A 64 0.95 9.88 -2.95
N CYS A 65 1.95 9.05 -2.63
CA CYS A 65 3.38 9.36 -2.73
C CYS A 65 3.99 8.94 -4.08
N CYS A 66 3.16 8.55 -5.06
CA CYS A 66 3.59 8.38 -6.45
C CYS A 66 4.28 9.69 -6.85
N GLY A 67 5.57 9.63 -7.18
CA GLY A 67 6.43 10.81 -7.29
C GLY A 67 5.74 11.96 -7.99
N VAL A 68 5.78 13.14 -7.36
CA VAL A 68 5.58 14.42 -8.01
C VAL A 68 6.61 14.49 -9.13
N LYS A 69 6.30 13.94 -10.30
CA LYS A 69 6.98 14.36 -11.52
C LYS A 69 6.42 15.75 -11.76
N ASP A 70 7.29 16.73 -11.60
CA ASP A 70 7.09 18.14 -11.91
C ASP A 70 5.96 18.32 -12.93
N ALA A 71 4.90 19.01 -12.49
CA ALA A 71 3.99 19.68 -13.39
C ALA A 71 4.83 20.70 -14.17
N ARG A 72 5.23 20.33 -15.39
CA ARG A 72 5.93 21.20 -16.34
C ARG A 72 4.92 22.00 -17.16
#